data_AF-A0A1Q9LRW9-F1
#
_entry.id   AF-A0A1Q9LRW9-F1
#
_cell.length_a   1.000
_cell.length_b   1.000
_cell.length_c   1.000
_cell.angle_alpha   90.00
_cell.angle_beta   90.00
_cell.angle_gamma   90.00
#
_symmetry.space_group_name_H-M   'P 1'
#
loop_
_entity.id
_entity.type
_entity.pdbx_description
1 polymer ?
#
loop_
_entity_poly.entity_id
_entity_poly.type
_entity_poly.pdbx_seq_one_letter_code
_entity_poly.pdbx_strand_id
1 'polypeptide(L)'
;MLARLRPDFPDVTTSKLRFLEAEGLVTPDRTPSGYRRYTERDVERLRFVLTAQRDHYLPLRVIRERLDGAAPAPAPPAAPEPADRLARADVLARAGVDEALLAELEQYGLVAADGGGRYPGAAVPIARTAAALAEHGIEPRHLRAFRAAADREVGLVEQVVAPLRRKRDPAARRRAEQTARDLAELAVGLHAELVRAGLRPLTGM
;
A
#
# COMPACT_ATOMS: atom_id res chain seq x y z
N MET A 1 -28.37 0.19 -7.76
CA MET A 1 -27.18 0.89 -7.21
C MET A 1 -25.87 0.30 -7.72
N LEU A 2 -25.52 -0.98 -7.47
CA LEU A 2 -24.28 -1.59 -7.98
C LEU A 2 -24.06 -1.38 -9.49
N ALA A 3 -25.12 -1.53 -10.29
CA ALA A 3 -25.09 -1.31 -11.74
C ALA A 3 -24.62 0.09 -12.16
N ARG A 4 -24.66 1.09 -11.28
CA ARG A 4 -24.27 2.47 -11.56
C ARG A 4 -22.79 2.76 -11.26
N LEU A 5 -22.15 1.92 -10.45
CA LEU A 5 -20.72 1.97 -10.13
C LEU A 5 -19.90 0.98 -10.96
N ARG A 6 -20.51 -0.13 -11.40
CA ARG A 6 -19.85 -1.17 -12.20
C ARG A 6 -19.17 -0.71 -13.50
N PRO A 7 -19.68 0.30 -14.25
CA PRO A 7 -19.00 0.77 -15.45
C PRO A 7 -17.57 1.29 -15.19
N ASP A 8 -17.37 1.96 -14.05
CA ASP A 8 -16.08 2.56 -13.69
C ASP A 8 -15.28 1.70 -12.69
N PHE A 9 -15.99 0.82 -11.96
CA PHE A 9 -15.46 -0.03 -10.89
C PHE A 9 -16.04 -1.46 -11.00
N PRO A 10 -15.56 -2.28 -11.94
CA PRO A 10 -16.12 -3.61 -12.20
C PRO A 10 -16.00 -4.56 -11.00
N ASP A 11 -14.98 -4.37 -10.16
CA ASP A 11 -14.70 -5.20 -8.98
C ASP A 11 -15.50 -4.82 -7.73
N VAL A 12 -16.40 -3.82 -7.82
CA VAL A 12 -17.17 -3.38 -6.65
C VAL A 12 -18.24 -4.41 -6.29
N THR A 13 -18.15 -4.96 -5.07
CA THR A 13 -19.10 -5.94 -4.55
C THR A 13 -20.03 -5.35 -3.49
N THR A 14 -21.15 -6.03 -3.22
CA THR A 14 -22.04 -5.69 -2.11
C THR A 14 -21.32 -5.71 -0.76
N SER A 15 -20.38 -6.64 -0.56
CA SER A 15 -19.53 -6.71 0.65
C SER A 15 -18.64 -5.49 0.80
N LYS A 16 -18.03 -5.00 -0.30
CA LYS A 16 -17.25 -3.75 -0.30
C LYS A 16 -18.10 -2.55 0.09
N LEU A 17 -19.33 -2.44 -0.43
CA LEU A 17 -20.23 -1.34 -0.08
C LEU A 17 -20.66 -1.37 1.39
N ARG A 18 -20.93 -2.56 1.95
CA ARG A 18 -21.23 -2.72 3.38
C ARG A 18 -20.06 -2.34 4.26
N PHE A 19 -18.84 -2.69 3.85
CA PHE A 19 -17.63 -2.29 4.54
C PHE A 19 -17.45 -0.77 4.54
N LEU A 20 -17.64 -0.09 3.40
CA LEU A 20 -17.55 1.37 3.33
C LEU A 20 -18.66 2.10 4.13
N GLU A 21 -19.85 1.50 4.24
CA GLU A 21 -20.92 1.98 5.12
C GLU A 21 -20.56 1.80 6.61
N ALA A 22 -20.03 0.63 7.00
CA ALA A 22 -19.59 0.39 8.38
C ALA A 22 -18.44 1.33 8.79
N GLU A 23 -17.57 1.67 7.85
CA GLU A 23 -16.53 2.68 7.98
C GLU A 23 -17.05 4.12 7.83
N GLY A 24 -18.37 4.34 7.79
CA GLY A 24 -18.98 5.67 7.85
C GLY A 24 -18.70 6.59 6.64
N LEU A 25 -18.24 6.05 5.51
CA LEU A 25 -17.94 6.84 4.31
C LEU A 25 -19.20 7.16 3.50
N VAL A 26 -20.23 6.34 3.68
CA VAL A 26 -21.56 6.50 3.10
C VAL A 26 -22.61 6.14 4.15
N THR A 27 -23.71 6.88 4.20
CA THR A 27 -24.79 6.68 5.18
C THR A 27 -26.12 6.62 4.43
N PRO A 28 -26.42 5.50 3.75
CA PRO A 28 -27.64 5.36 2.98
C PRO A 28 -28.87 5.29 3.89
N ASP A 29 -29.98 5.86 3.43
CA ASP A 29 -31.26 5.76 4.13
C ASP A 29 -31.74 4.32 4.21
N ARG A 30 -32.51 4.01 5.27
CA ARG A 30 -33.20 2.73 5.42
C ARG A 30 -34.64 2.89 4.95
N THR A 31 -35.12 1.99 4.11
CA THR A 31 -36.56 1.91 3.83
C THR A 31 -37.30 1.36 5.05
N PRO A 32 -38.63 1.58 5.17
CA PRO A 32 -39.44 0.98 6.24
C PRO A 32 -39.34 -0.56 6.32
N SER A 33 -38.93 -1.20 5.23
CA SER A 33 -38.69 -2.64 5.12
C SER A 33 -37.24 -3.05 5.49
N GLY A 34 -36.38 -2.12 5.89
CA GLY A 34 -35.00 -2.38 6.37
C GLY A 34 -33.90 -2.42 5.29
N TYR A 35 -34.26 -2.28 4.01
CA TYR A 35 -33.30 -2.27 2.90
C TYR A 35 -32.56 -0.93 2.79
N ARG A 36 -31.32 -0.98 2.31
CA ARG A 36 -30.48 0.20 2.06
C ARG A 36 -30.94 0.91 0.78
N ARG A 37 -31.26 2.19 0.90
CA ARG A 37 -31.58 3.06 -0.22
C ARG A 37 -30.48 4.10 -0.36
N TYR A 38 -29.68 3.94 -1.40
CA TYR A 38 -28.61 4.86 -1.72
C TYR A 38 -29.12 5.98 -2.63
N THR A 39 -28.86 7.21 -2.23
CA THR A 39 -29.18 8.43 -2.99
C THR A 39 -28.11 8.71 -4.05
N GLU A 40 -28.34 9.70 -4.91
CA GLU A 40 -27.32 10.18 -5.86
C GLU A 40 -26.03 10.63 -5.15
N ARG A 41 -26.20 11.39 -4.06
CA ARG A 41 -25.10 11.87 -3.23
C ARG A 41 -24.25 10.71 -2.67
N ASP A 42 -24.90 9.62 -2.26
CA ASP A 42 -24.20 8.43 -1.78
C ASP A 42 -23.36 7.77 -2.88
N VAL A 43 -23.90 7.72 -4.10
CA VAL A 43 -23.19 7.17 -5.26
C VAL A 43 -21.99 8.05 -5.62
N GLU A 44 -22.12 9.36 -5.58
CA GLU A 44 -21.00 10.30 -5.80
C GLU A 44 -19.90 10.15 -4.73
N ARG A 45 -20.28 10.07 -3.45
CA ARG A 45 -19.34 9.79 -2.36
C ARG A 45 -18.60 8.47 -2.60
N LEU A 46 -19.31 7.42 -2.99
CA LEU A 46 -18.70 6.12 -3.28
C LEU A 46 -17.77 6.15 -4.48
N ARG A 47 -18.10 6.88 -5.56
CA ARG A 47 -17.16 7.08 -6.68
C ARG A 47 -15.88 7.75 -6.21
N PHE A 48 -15.99 8.83 -5.45
CA PHE A 48 -14.83 9.52 -4.89
C PHE A 48 -13.96 8.60 -4.04
N VAL A 49 -14.57 7.82 -3.15
CA VAL A 49 -13.86 6.85 -2.30
C VAL A 49 -13.14 5.81 -3.16
N LEU A 50 -13.83 5.21 -4.12
CA LEU A 50 -13.27 4.13 -4.94
C LEU A 50 -12.16 4.63 -5.87
N THR A 51 -12.28 5.83 -6.44
CA THR A 51 -11.19 6.49 -7.20
C THR A 51 -9.99 6.77 -6.30
N ALA A 52 -10.22 7.35 -5.11
CA ALA A 52 -9.15 7.65 -4.16
C ALA A 52 -8.41 6.40 -3.66
N GLN A 53 -9.10 5.27 -3.55
CA GLN A 53 -8.47 3.99 -3.23
C GLN A 53 -7.72 3.38 -4.41
N ARG A 54 -8.27 3.45 -5.63
CA ARG A 54 -7.69 2.85 -6.84
C ARG A 54 -6.46 3.60 -7.35
N ASP A 55 -6.56 4.92 -7.44
CA ASP A 55 -5.59 5.76 -8.16
C ASP A 55 -4.56 6.40 -7.21
N HIS A 56 -4.92 6.52 -5.93
CA HIS A 56 -4.11 7.24 -4.95
C HIS A 56 -3.80 6.44 -3.68
N TYR A 57 -4.33 5.21 -3.56
CA TYR A 57 -4.11 4.30 -2.43
C TYR A 57 -4.31 4.98 -1.06
N LEU A 58 -5.28 5.90 -0.95
CA LEU A 58 -5.46 6.71 0.25
C LEU A 58 -6.13 5.92 1.40
N PRO A 59 -5.70 6.12 2.66
CA PRO A 59 -6.38 5.56 3.82
C PRO A 59 -7.82 6.08 3.95
N LEU A 60 -8.74 5.22 4.41
CA LEU A 60 -10.16 5.57 4.55
C LEU A 60 -10.40 6.79 5.44
N ARG A 61 -9.60 6.96 6.49
CA ARG A 61 -9.63 8.14 7.37
C ARG A 61 -9.41 9.43 6.60
N VAL A 62 -8.41 9.46 5.72
CA VAL A 62 -8.06 10.62 4.89
C VAL A 62 -9.14 10.88 3.84
N ILE A 63 -9.69 9.83 3.26
CA ILE A 63 -10.81 9.94 2.31
C ILE A 63 -12.04 10.54 3.01
N ARG A 64 -12.35 10.10 4.24
CA ARG A 64 -13.45 10.63 5.06
C ARG A 64 -13.28 12.12 5.34
N GLU A 65 -12.10 12.53 5.78
CA GLU A 65 -11.79 13.95 6.03
C GLU A 65 -11.99 14.83 4.79
N ARG A 66 -11.63 14.33 3.60
CA ARG A 66 -11.85 15.04 2.32
C ARG A 66 -13.33 15.12 1.95
N LEU A 67 -14.10 14.07 2.21
CA LEU A 67 -15.53 14.00 1.92
C LEU A 67 -16.36 14.95 2.80
N ASP A 68 -15.87 15.26 4.00
CA ASP A 68 -16.59 16.09 4.98
C ASP A 68 -16.19 17.57 4.90
N GLY A 69 -15.40 17.96 3.88
CA GLY A 69 -15.08 19.36 3.58
C GLY A 69 -14.14 20.03 4.57
N ALA A 70 -13.55 19.28 5.50
CA ALA A 70 -12.54 19.80 6.40
C ALA A 70 -11.23 20.00 5.62
N ALA A 71 -10.79 21.26 5.48
CA ALA A 71 -9.40 21.53 5.12
C ALA A 71 -8.51 20.75 6.10
N PRO A 72 -7.47 20.02 5.63
CA PRO A 72 -6.76 19.07 6.48
C PRO A 72 -6.12 19.82 7.65
N ALA A 73 -6.77 19.74 8.82
CA ALA A 73 -6.12 20.04 10.07
C ALA A 73 -4.91 19.11 10.12
N PRO A 74 -3.72 19.63 10.39
CA PRO A 74 -2.55 18.80 10.38
C PRO A 74 -2.63 17.79 11.51
N ALA A 75 -2.99 16.57 11.16
CA ALA A 75 -2.87 15.45 12.05
C ALA A 75 -1.41 15.35 12.52
N PRO A 76 -1.15 15.05 13.80
CA PRO A 76 0.14 14.51 14.20
C PRO A 76 0.47 13.31 13.30
N PRO A 77 1.76 13.00 13.05
CA PRO A 77 2.10 11.94 12.12
C PRO A 77 1.44 10.69 12.68
N ALA A 78 0.45 10.17 11.96
CA ALA A 78 -0.14 8.91 12.33
C ALA A 78 1.02 7.92 12.35
N ALA A 79 1.34 7.41 13.54
CA ALA A 79 2.04 6.14 13.60
C ALA A 79 1.29 5.19 12.66
N PRO A 80 1.99 4.40 11.82
CA PRO A 80 1.34 3.56 10.83
C PRO A 80 0.22 2.78 11.51
N GLU A 81 -1.03 3.09 11.14
CA GLU A 81 -2.19 2.47 11.76
C GLU A 81 -2.12 0.95 11.57
N PRO A 82 -2.45 0.14 12.60
CA PRO A 82 -2.24 -1.30 12.63
C PRO A 82 -3.10 -2.13 11.64
N ALA A 83 -3.81 -1.50 10.71
CA ALA A 83 -4.67 -2.15 9.72
C ALA A 83 -3.91 -2.91 8.62
N ASP A 84 -2.61 -2.65 8.45
CA ASP A 84 -1.75 -3.31 7.46
C ASP A 84 -0.80 -4.34 8.10
N ARG A 85 -1.14 -4.81 9.32
CA ARG A 85 -0.36 -5.78 10.08
C ARG A 85 -0.99 -7.16 10.01
N LEU A 86 -0.31 -8.09 9.36
CA LEU A 86 -0.79 -9.41 9.04
C LEU A 86 -0.27 -10.46 10.02
N ALA A 87 -1.10 -11.44 10.37
CA ALA A 87 -0.58 -12.62 11.04
C ALA A 87 0.25 -13.46 10.06
N ARG A 88 1.16 -14.28 10.58
CA ARG A 88 1.98 -15.19 9.76
C ARG A 88 1.14 -16.03 8.79
N ALA A 89 0.06 -16.62 9.29
CA ALA A 89 -0.87 -17.42 8.50
C ALA A 89 -1.49 -16.64 7.33
N ASP A 90 -1.79 -15.35 7.52
CA ASP A 90 -2.32 -14.49 6.46
C ASP A 90 -1.28 -14.23 5.38
N VAL A 91 0.01 -14.09 5.75
CA VAL A 91 1.09 -13.91 4.79
C VAL A 91 1.25 -15.17 3.93
N LEU A 92 1.32 -16.35 4.55
CA LEU A 92 1.40 -17.64 3.85
C LEU A 92 0.23 -17.80 2.86
N ALA A 93 -0.99 -17.63 3.36
CA ALA A 93 -2.20 -17.82 2.56
C ALA A 93 -2.32 -16.81 1.40
N ARG A 94 -2.03 -15.53 1.64
CA ARG A 94 -2.15 -14.49 0.62
C ARG A 94 -0.99 -14.48 -0.38
N ALA A 95 0.21 -14.82 0.06
CA ALA A 95 1.37 -14.91 -0.81
C ALA A 95 1.38 -16.21 -1.63
N GLY A 96 0.73 -17.27 -1.13
CA GLY A 96 0.76 -18.60 -1.74
C GLY A 96 2.09 -19.32 -1.51
N VAL A 97 2.71 -19.11 -0.35
CA VAL A 97 4.03 -19.66 0.00
C VAL A 97 3.92 -20.57 1.22
N ASP A 98 4.87 -21.49 1.36
CA ASP A 98 4.95 -22.37 2.51
C ASP A 98 5.76 -21.75 3.67
N GLU A 99 5.72 -22.45 4.81
CA GLU A 99 6.41 -22.05 6.04
C GLU A 99 7.93 -22.00 5.87
N ALA A 100 8.49 -22.91 5.06
CA ALA A 100 9.92 -23.01 4.81
C ALA A 100 10.44 -21.79 4.05
N LEU A 101 9.76 -21.42 2.95
CA LEU A 101 10.11 -20.24 2.18
C LEU A 101 9.97 -18.97 3.04
N LEU A 102 8.88 -18.82 3.79
CA LEU A 102 8.72 -17.63 4.65
C LEU A 102 9.83 -17.55 5.71
N ALA A 103 10.22 -18.66 6.33
CA ALA A 103 11.33 -18.70 7.28
C ALA A 103 12.68 -18.34 6.64
N GLU A 104 12.95 -18.79 5.41
CA GLU A 104 14.15 -18.36 4.68
C GLU A 104 14.14 -16.86 4.38
N LEU A 105 13.00 -16.31 3.96
CA LEU A 105 12.86 -14.87 3.72
C LEU A 105 13.14 -14.06 4.99
N GLU A 106 12.74 -14.55 6.16
CA GLU A 106 13.09 -13.95 7.46
C GLU A 106 14.57 -14.08 7.78
N GLN A 107 15.15 -15.28 7.60
CA GLN A 107 16.56 -15.56 7.85
C GLN A 107 17.48 -14.65 7.02
N TYR A 108 17.10 -14.37 5.77
CA TYR A 108 17.86 -13.49 4.88
C TYR A 108 17.44 -12.02 4.99
N GLY A 109 16.49 -11.69 5.87
CA GLY A 109 16.07 -10.33 6.17
C GLY A 109 15.26 -9.66 5.06
N LEU A 110 14.63 -10.43 4.17
CA LEU A 110 13.78 -9.90 3.10
C LEU A 110 12.42 -9.46 3.62
N VAL A 111 11.90 -10.18 4.62
CA VAL A 111 10.72 -9.81 5.39
C VAL A 111 11.04 -9.90 6.88
N ALA A 112 10.29 -9.16 7.70
CA ALA A 112 10.43 -9.23 9.14
C ALA A 112 9.06 -9.01 9.79
N ALA A 113 8.76 -9.81 10.80
CA ALA A 113 7.72 -9.51 11.76
C ALA A 113 8.17 -8.42 12.73
N ASP A 114 7.23 -7.65 13.25
CA ASP A 114 7.46 -6.77 14.40
C ASP A 114 7.55 -7.57 15.72
N GLY A 115 7.78 -6.86 16.82
CA GLY A 115 7.88 -7.48 18.15
C GLY A 115 6.60 -8.21 18.61
N GLY A 116 5.47 -8.03 17.91
CA GLY A 116 4.23 -8.77 18.14
C GLY A 116 4.03 -9.96 17.20
N GLY A 117 5.02 -10.33 16.39
CA GLY A 117 4.91 -11.42 15.42
C GLY A 117 4.04 -11.08 14.21
N ARG A 118 3.79 -9.78 13.94
CA ARG A 118 2.96 -9.33 12.81
C ARG A 118 3.81 -8.75 11.69
N TYR A 119 3.40 -9.02 10.47
CA TYR A 119 4.11 -8.58 9.26
C TYR A 119 3.49 -7.31 8.69
N PRO A 120 4.29 -6.41 8.10
CA PRO A 120 3.73 -5.35 7.28
C PRO A 120 3.03 -5.93 6.04
N GLY A 121 2.05 -5.24 5.48
CA GLY A 121 1.34 -5.66 4.26
C GLY A 121 2.26 -5.92 3.07
N ALA A 122 3.40 -5.21 3.02
CA ALA A 122 4.46 -5.41 2.04
C ALA A 122 5.10 -6.81 2.05
N ALA A 123 4.97 -7.58 3.15
CA ALA A 123 5.50 -8.95 3.21
C ALA A 123 4.86 -9.88 2.18
N VAL A 124 3.57 -9.69 1.86
CA VAL A 124 2.85 -10.52 0.89
C VAL A 124 3.43 -10.40 -0.53
N PRO A 125 3.53 -9.20 -1.13
CA PRO A 125 4.14 -9.06 -2.46
C PRO A 125 5.62 -9.46 -2.46
N ILE A 126 6.39 -9.17 -1.41
CA ILE A 126 7.80 -9.61 -1.31
C ILE A 126 7.89 -11.14 -1.36
N ALA A 127 7.11 -11.84 -0.54
CA ALA A 127 7.12 -13.30 -0.50
C ALA A 127 6.66 -13.93 -1.81
N ARG A 128 5.61 -13.39 -2.43
CA ARG A 128 5.12 -13.85 -3.74
C ARG A 128 6.16 -13.65 -4.84
N THR A 129 6.81 -12.50 -4.89
CA THR A 129 7.87 -12.23 -5.88
C THR A 129 9.08 -13.14 -5.66
N ALA A 130 9.47 -13.38 -4.40
CA ALA A 130 10.55 -14.32 -4.10
C ALA A 130 10.21 -15.76 -4.50
N ALA A 131 8.97 -16.20 -4.31
CA ALA A 131 8.51 -17.50 -4.80
C ALA A 131 8.61 -17.63 -6.32
N ALA A 132 8.15 -16.62 -7.06
CA ALA A 132 8.26 -16.59 -8.52
C ALA A 132 9.73 -16.58 -8.99
N LEU A 133 10.63 -15.90 -8.27
CA LEU A 133 12.07 -15.93 -8.55
C LEU A 133 12.68 -17.32 -8.27
N ALA A 134 12.22 -18.01 -7.24
CA ALA A 134 12.66 -19.37 -6.91
C ALA A 134 12.25 -20.40 -8.00
N GLU A 135 11.10 -20.22 -8.67
CA GLU A 135 10.71 -21.02 -9.84
C GLU A 135 11.73 -20.92 -11.00
N HIS A 136 12.51 -19.83 -11.03
CA HIS A 136 13.61 -19.61 -11.98
C HIS A 136 15.00 -19.91 -11.40
N GLY A 137 15.09 -20.55 -10.23
CA GLY A 137 16.35 -20.90 -9.57
C GLY A 137 17.00 -19.78 -8.74
N ILE A 138 16.33 -18.63 -8.60
CA ILE A 138 16.82 -17.51 -7.79
C ILE A 138 16.22 -17.62 -6.38
N GLU A 139 16.88 -18.42 -5.55
CA GLU A 139 16.51 -18.64 -4.14
C GLU A 139 16.71 -17.40 -3.22
N PRO A 140 16.03 -17.34 -2.05
CA PRO A 140 16.16 -16.26 -1.07
C PRO A 140 17.58 -15.85 -0.70
N ARG A 141 18.52 -16.79 -0.64
CA ARG A 141 19.94 -16.52 -0.35
C ARG A 141 20.59 -15.58 -1.37
N HIS A 142 20.15 -15.62 -2.63
CA HIS A 142 20.63 -14.76 -3.71
C HIS A 142 20.04 -13.35 -3.64
N LEU A 143 18.90 -13.19 -2.96
CA LEU A 143 18.18 -11.93 -2.86
C LEU A 143 18.80 -10.95 -1.84
N ARG A 144 19.83 -11.36 -1.10
CA ARG A 144 20.55 -10.48 -0.16
C ARG A 144 21.14 -9.25 -0.85
N ALA A 145 21.59 -9.38 -2.10
CA ALA A 145 22.10 -8.25 -2.88
C ALA A 145 20.99 -7.22 -3.18
N PHE A 146 19.78 -7.69 -3.48
CA PHE A 146 18.60 -6.84 -3.68
C PHE A 146 18.21 -6.13 -2.39
N ARG A 147 18.20 -6.86 -1.25
CA ARG A 147 17.96 -6.26 0.07
C ARG A 147 18.97 -5.13 0.37
N ALA A 148 20.25 -5.41 0.17
CA ALA A 148 21.31 -4.42 0.42
C ALA A 148 21.21 -3.21 -0.52
N ALA A 149 20.76 -3.39 -1.77
CA ALA A 149 20.49 -2.28 -2.68
C ALA A 149 19.32 -1.42 -2.20
N ALA A 150 18.20 -2.05 -1.81
CA ALA A 150 17.05 -1.36 -1.24
C ALA A 150 17.41 -0.57 0.03
N ASP A 151 18.18 -1.17 0.95
CA ASP A 151 18.62 -0.48 2.17
C ASP A 151 19.47 0.77 1.86
N ARG A 152 20.32 0.72 0.82
CA ARG A 152 21.09 1.88 0.36
C ARG A 152 20.20 2.97 -0.24
N GLU A 153 19.25 2.58 -1.08
CA GLU A 153 18.27 3.52 -1.67
C GLU A 153 17.44 4.22 -0.58
N VAL A 154 16.95 3.47 0.41
CA VAL A 154 16.26 4.03 1.58
C VAL A 154 17.17 5.00 2.34
N GLY A 155 18.42 4.62 2.62
CA GLY A 155 19.38 5.48 3.33
C GLY A 155 19.63 6.81 2.62
N LEU A 156 19.73 6.81 1.28
CA LEU A 156 19.87 8.04 0.49
C LEU A 156 18.65 8.94 0.61
N VAL A 157 17.44 8.38 0.50
CA VAL A 157 16.19 9.14 0.68
C VAL A 157 16.11 9.72 2.10
N GLU A 158 16.45 8.92 3.12
CA GLU A 158 16.46 9.36 4.52
C GLU A 158 17.42 10.53 4.75
N GLN A 159 18.62 10.50 4.17
CA GLN A 159 19.59 11.60 4.28
C GLN A 159 19.05 12.92 3.73
N VAL A 160 18.30 12.89 2.63
CA VAL A 160 17.71 14.09 2.02
C VAL A 160 16.49 14.58 2.81
N VAL A 161 15.67 13.67 3.32
CA VAL A 161 14.40 13.99 3.98
C VAL A 161 14.58 14.36 5.46
N ALA A 162 15.59 13.82 6.14
CA ALA A 162 15.82 14.04 7.58
C ALA A 162 15.89 15.52 8.00
N PRO A 163 16.58 16.43 7.27
CA PRO A 163 16.58 17.86 7.59
C PRO A 163 15.18 18.51 7.50
N LEU A 164 14.35 18.08 6.54
CA LEU A 164 13.00 18.62 6.33
C LEU A 164 12.06 18.25 7.49
N ARG A 165 12.26 17.07 8.08
CA ARG A 165 11.48 16.56 9.22
C ARG A 165 11.79 17.26 10.55
N ARG A 166 12.92 17.99 10.67
CA ARG A 166 13.29 18.69 11.91
C ARG A 166 12.34 19.84 12.26
N LYS A 167 11.69 20.44 11.27
CA LYS A 167 10.71 21.51 11.50
C LYS A 167 9.40 20.92 12.05
N ARG A 168 8.95 21.43 13.20
CA ARG A 168 7.73 20.96 13.90
C ARG A 168 6.42 21.43 13.24
N ASP A 169 6.48 22.28 12.22
CA ASP A 169 5.31 22.73 11.48
C ASP A 169 4.77 21.65 10.53
N PRO A 170 3.46 21.39 10.52
CA PRO A 170 2.88 20.35 9.69
C PRO A 170 3.01 20.51 8.17
N ALA A 171 3.14 21.74 7.66
CA ALA A 171 3.42 21.92 6.23
C ALA A 171 4.83 21.43 5.88
N ALA A 172 5.79 21.54 6.81
CA ALA A 172 7.12 20.95 6.64
C ALA A 172 7.07 19.41 6.65
N ARG A 173 6.25 18.80 7.51
CA ARG A 173 6.05 17.34 7.53
C ARG A 173 5.45 16.82 6.23
N ARG A 174 4.37 17.44 5.73
CA ARG A 174 3.77 17.07 4.45
C ARG A 174 4.74 17.20 3.28
N ARG A 175 5.56 18.26 3.26
CA ARG A 175 6.62 18.43 2.25
C ARG A 175 7.66 17.32 2.35
N ALA A 176 8.12 17.00 3.57
CA ALA A 176 9.08 15.91 3.77
C ALA A 176 8.53 14.55 3.31
N GLU A 177 7.27 14.26 3.60
CA GLU A 177 6.59 13.04 3.12
C GLU A 177 6.45 13.01 1.59
N GLN A 178 6.08 14.14 0.98
CA GLN A 178 5.98 14.22 -0.47
C GLN A 178 7.35 14.02 -1.13
N THR A 179 8.37 14.74 -0.65
CA THR A 179 9.75 14.58 -1.13
C THR A 179 10.25 13.15 -0.98
N ALA A 180 9.93 12.47 0.13
CA ALA A 180 10.28 11.06 0.31
C ALA A 180 9.64 10.16 -0.75
N ARG A 181 8.36 10.39 -1.08
CA ARG A 181 7.65 9.63 -2.14
C ARG A 181 8.25 9.89 -3.51
N ASP A 182 8.46 11.16 -3.85
CA ASP A 182 9.02 11.55 -5.15
C ASP A 182 10.42 10.94 -5.35
N LEU A 183 11.28 11.01 -4.32
CA LEU A 183 12.62 10.42 -4.38
C LEU A 183 12.58 8.89 -4.46
N ALA A 184 11.67 8.23 -3.75
CA ALA A 184 11.51 6.78 -3.83
C ALA A 184 11.07 6.33 -5.24
N GLU A 185 10.12 7.04 -5.86
CA GLU A 185 9.67 6.77 -7.23
C GLU A 185 10.82 6.93 -8.23
N LEU A 186 11.59 8.03 -8.13
CA LEU A 186 12.76 8.28 -8.97
C LEU A 186 13.85 7.22 -8.77
N ALA A 187 14.13 6.81 -7.53
CA ALA A 187 15.14 5.81 -7.22
C ALA A 187 14.79 4.44 -7.83
N VAL A 188 13.53 3.99 -7.64
CA VAL A 188 13.04 2.73 -8.23
C VAL A 188 13.04 2.79 -9.76
N GLY A 189 12.64 3.92 -10.34
CA GLY A 189 12.69 4.14 -11.79
C GLY A 189 14.11 4.06 -12.35
N LEU A 190 15.06 4.75 -11.71
CA LEU A 190 16.48 4.69 -12.08
C LEU A 190 17.03 3.26 -11.97
N HIS A 191 16.72 2.54 -10.89
CA HIS A 191 17.11 1.16 -10.70
C HIS A 191 16.61 0.27 -11.86
N ALA A 192 15.33 0.39 -12.20
CA ALA A 192 14.73 -0.39 -13.30
C ALA A 192 15.41 -0.08 -14.65
N GLU A 193 15.70 1.19 -14.95
CA GLU A 193 16.40 1.57 -16.17
C GLU A 193 17.84 1.05 -16.23
N LEU A 194 18.58 1.12 -15.11
CA LEU A 194 19.93 0.57 -15.02
C LEU A 194 19.95 -0.96 -15.24
N VAL A 195 19.00 -1.68 -14.65
CA VAL A 195 18.85 -3.13 -14.86
C VAL A 195 18.53 -3.43 -16.32
N ARG A 196 17.55 -2.72 -16.91
CA ARG A 196 17.19 -2.89 -18.33
C ARG A 196 18.38 -2.64 -19.26
N ALA A 197 19.10 -1.54 -19.04
CA ALA A 197 20.29 -1.20 -19.82
C ALA A 197 21.38 -2.28 -19.71
N GLY A 198 21.61 -2.83 -18.51
CA GLY A 198 22.57 -3.91 -18.28
C GLY A 198 22.18 -5.26 -18.89
N LEU A 199 20.87 -5.51 -19.10
CA LEU A 199 20.37 -6.74 -19.71
C LEU A 199 20.34 -6.70 -21.25
N ARG A 200 20.34 -5.51 -21.88
CA ARG A 200 20.32 -5.36 -23.35
C ARG A 200 21.35 -6.24 -24.09
N PRO A 201 22.61 -6.36 -23.65
CA PRO A 201 23.59 -7.22 -24.31
C PRO A 201 23.21 -8.71 -24.28
N LEU A 202 22.39 -9.15 -23.32
CA LEU A 202 21.96 -10.53 -23.15
C LEU A 202 20.65 -10.83 -23.90
N THR A 203 19.77 -9.83 -24.03
CA THR A 203 18.42 -10.00 -24.63
C THR A 203 18.33 -9.57 -26.08
N GLY A 204 19.36 -8.90 -26.63
CA GLY A 204 19.38 -8.45 -28.02
C GLY A 204 18.35 -7.35 -28.35
N MET A 205 17.78 -6.70 -27.33
CA MET A 205 16.85 -5.58 -27.44
C MET A 205 17.54 -4.23 -27.26
#